data_AF-A0A383W612-F1
#
_entry.id   AF-A0A383W612-F1
#
_cell.length_a   1.000
_cell.length_b   1.000
_cell.length_c   1.000
_cell.angle_alpha   90.00
_cell.angle_beta   90.00
_cell.angle_gamma   90.00
#
_symmetry.space_group_name_H-M   'P 1'
#
loop_
_entity.id
_entity.type
_entity.pdbx_description
1 polymer ?
#
loop_
_entity_poly.entity_id
_entity_poly.type
_entity_poly.pdbx_seq_one_letter_code
_entity_poly.pdbx_strand_id
1 'polypeptide(L)'
;MVQQLDGPTEVTNFISDLNNKYEKVHKAFEDNFWATKMNLQGCSSEALARTKTDYDSFLADPVNLKAVKEQLQRGDLSEEQRKVLCVLERTFGCYITEDPAAAALKARLNEAEAALAEARNTMQLGYSDPESGAFTTASSVQLRNLMRVAEGEATRRSAYEGLRSIGPFVSEKFLGIIKDRNKLARLLGFEDFYDYKVTAAEGFGKARLFEILDDLEAKTRPIMEAARQRLAKEKGAAALEPHNISQALAGDTTKATDPYFPFEDAVDVWGRTFAGLGISYKGSVMTLDLCDRRGKYSNGFCHWPQPAWRKADGGWVPAHANFTSLASPDQLGSGKTALETLLHEGGHAAHFANVDQHSPFFSQERAPTSVAYAENQSMFLDSLAGDGAWLGRYAVSRQGEVMLWSVVQQMVEDTHPYEVFQQMVEDTHPYQVFQ
;
A
#
# COMPACT_ATOMS: atom_id res chain seq x y z
N MET A 1 0.15 29.90 -18.11
CA MET A 1 -0.13 31.00 -17.17
C MET A 1 -0.13 30.41 -15.78
N VAL A 2 0.45 31.11 -14.80
CA VAL A 2 0.40 30.70 -13.39
C VAL A 2 -1.03 30.95 -12.90
N GLN A 3 -1.77 29.89 -12.60
CA GLN A 3 -3.16 30.02 -12.12
C GLN A 3 -3.11 30.40 -10.63
N GLN A 4 -3.52 31.61 -10.31
CA GLN A 4 -3.66 32.07 -8.93
C GLN A 4 -5.01 31.60 -8.37
N LEU A 5 -5.11 31.52 -7.05
CA LEU A 5 -6.37 31.22 -6.39
C LEU A 5 -7.24 32.49 -6.34
N ASP A 6 -8.08 32.66 -7.36
CA ASP A 6 -8.99 33.79 -7.49
C ASP A 6 -10.07 33.82 -6.39
N GLY A 7 -10.57 35.01 -6.07
CA GLY A 7 -11.67 35.24 -5.10
C GLY A 7 -11.28 36.19 -3.96
N PRO A 8 -12.11 36.30 -2.89
CA PRO A 8 -11.83 37.20 -1.77
C PRO A 8 -10.49 36.90 -1.10
N THR A 9 -9.64 37.92 -0.96
CA THR A 9 -8.28 37.80 -0.41
C THR A 9 -8.27 37.23 1.01
N GLU A 10 -9.27 37.54 1.82
CA GLU A 10 -9.45 37.01 3.18
C GLU A 10 -9.55 35.47 3.18
N VAL A 11 -10.31 34.92 2.22
CA VAL A 11 -10.51 33.47 2.08
C VAL A 11 -9.24 32.81 1.56
N THR A 12 -8.57 33.44 0.59
CA THR A 12 -7.29 32.97 0.07
C THR A 12 -6.21 32.93 1.15
N ASN A 13 -6.16 33.94 2.03
CA ASN A 13 -5.26 33.97 3.18
C ASN A 13 -5.60 32.87 4.18
N PHE A 14 -6.89 32.67 4.50
CA PHE A 14 -7.35 31.58 5.36
C PHE A 14 -6.91 30.20 4.85
N ILE A 15 -7.16 29.92 3.56
CA ILE A 15 -6.75 28.66 2.90
C ILE A 15 -5.24 28.47 2.98
N SER A 16 -4.47 29.53 2.66
CA SER A 16 -3.01 29.48 2.68
C SER A 16 -2.46 29.18 4.08
N ASP A 17 -3.00 29.85 5.10
CA ASP A 17 -2.60 29.62 6.49
C ASP A 17 -2.91 28.21 6.96
N LEU A 18 -4.09 27.67 6.59
CA LEU A 18 -4.50 26.32 6.97
C LEU A 18 -3.67 25.24 6.25
N ASN A 19 -3.39 25.45 4.96
CA ASN A 19 -2.50 24.59 4.16
C ASN A 19 -1.10 24.53 4.77
N ASN A 20 -0.51 25.68 5.12
CA ASN A 20 0.83 25.76 5.71
C ASN A 20 0.89 25.06 7.09
N LYS A 21 -0.17 25.19 7.91
CA LYS A 21 -0.26 24.50 9.21
C LYS A 21 -0.34 22.99 9.02
N TYR A 22 -1.19 22.52 8.11
CA TYR A 22 -1.30 21.10 7.78
C TYR A 22 0.02 20.53 7.27
N GLU A 23 0.63 21.17 6.27
CA GLU A 23 1.90 20.76 5.67
C GLU A 23 3.00 20.59 6.72
N LYS A 24 3.08 21.50 7.70
CA LYS A 24 4.03 21.41 8.81
C LYS A 24 3.83 20.16 9.67
N VAL A 25 2.60 19.88 10.11
CA VAL A 25 2.33 18.72 10.98
C VAL A 25 2.40 17.41 10.20
N HIS A 26 1.94 17.40 8.95
CA HIS A 26 2.02 16.27 8.02
C HIS A 26 3.48 15.87 7.79
N LYS A 27 4.31 16.83 7.37
CA LYS A 27 5.72 16.58 7.09
C LYS A 27 6.47 16.08 8.32
N ALA A 28 6.23 16.68 9.49
CA ALA A 28 6.88 16.25 10.72
C ALA A 28 6.52 14.80 11.07
N PHE A 29 5.27 14.40 10.90
CA PHE A 29 4.82 13.03 11.10
C PHE A 29 5.44 12.06 10.09
N GLU A 30 5.32 12.36 8.80
CA GLU A 30 5.79 11.48 7.73
C GLU A 30 7.33 11.31 7.75
N ASP A 31 8.10 12.37 8.03
CA ASP A 31 9.56 12.27 8.17
C ASP A 31 9.95 11.32 9.33
N ASN A 32 9.27 11.39 10.48
CA ASN A 32 9.52 10.49 11.62
C ASN A 32 9.01 9.08 11.36
N PHE A 33 7.90 8.94 10.61
CA PHE A 33 7.35 7.66 10.19
C PHE A 33 8.38 6.93 9.33
N TRP A 34 8.90 7.59 8.28
CA TRP A 34 9.93 7.03 7.41
C TRP A 34 11.18 6.62 8.20
N ALA A 35 11.73 7.55 8.99
CA ALA A 35 12.95 7.29 9.74
C ALA A 35 12.80 6.08 10.67
N THR A 36 11.66 5.95 11.35
CA THR A 36 11.39 4.84 12.28
C THR A 36 11.12 3.53 11.54
N LYS A 37 10.29 3.54 10.50
CA LYS A 37 9.96 2.33 9.72
C LYS A 37 11.17 1.79 8.98
N MET A 38 12.03 2.68 8.48
CA MET A 38 13.29 2.30 7.87
C MET A 38 14.40 2.09 8.91
N ASN A 39 14.17 2.29 10.21
CA ASN A 39 15.22 2.13 11.22
C ASN A 39 16.51 2.91 10.86
N LEU A 40 16.34 4.16 10.43
CA LEU A 40 17.45 5.05 10.09
C LEU A 40 18.16 5.53 11.35
N GLN A 41 19.42 5.92 11.20
CA GLN A 41 20.19 6.47 12.31
C GLN A 41 19.46 7.69 12.92
N GLY A 42 19.24 7.66 14.23
CA GLY A 42 18.55 8.75 14.94
C GLY A 42 17.02 8.67 14.94
N CYS A 43 16.42 7.60 14.41
CA CYS A 43 14.98 7.40 14.54
C CYS A 43 14.54 7.31 16.01
N SER A 44 13.32 7.76 16.30
CA SER A 44 12.77 7.77 17.66
C SER A 44 11.29 7.43 17.65
N SER A 45 10.94 6.33 18.32
CA SER A 45 9.54 5.93 18.52
C SER A 45 8.75 6.99 19.32
N GLU A 46 9.41 7.69 20.24
CA GLU A 46 8.81 8.80 20.99
C GLU A 46 8.53 9.99 20.07
N ALA A 47 9.49 10.34 19.21
CA ALA A 47 9.30 11.43 18.24
C ALA A 47 8.17 11.10 17.26
N LEU A 48 8.13 9.87 16.72
CA LEU A 48 7.05 9.39 15.87
C LEU A 48 5.70 9.48 16.58
N ALA A 49 5.59 8.99 17.82
CA ALA A 49 4.35 9.04 18.59
C ALA A 49 3.89 10.49 18.79
N ARG A 50 4.79 11.40 19.20
CA ARG A 50 4.48 12.82 19.38
C ARG A 50 4.01 13.46 18.08
N THR A 51 4.76 13.32 16.98
CA THR A 51 4.38 13.95 15.70
C THR A 51 3.09 13.37 15.13
N LYS A 52 2.82 12.08 15.38
CA LYS A 52 1.54 11.46 15.05
C LYS A 52 0.41 12.07 15.86
N THR A 53 0.59 12.27 17.17
CA THR A 53 -0.40 12.96 18.01
C THR A 53 -0.65 14.40 17.52
N ASP A 54 0.39 15.14 17.16
CA ASP A 54 0.25 16.51 16.64
C ASP A 54 -0.57 16.53 15.32
N TYR A 55 -0.26 15.61 14.41
CA TYR A 55 -0.98 15.44 13.14
C TYR A 55 -2.45 15.05 13.35
N ASP A 56 -2.70 13.99 14.15
CA ASP A 56 -4.05 13.50 14.43
C ASP A 56 -4.88 14.56 15.17
N SER A 57 -4.26 15.31 16.08
CA SER A 57 -4.92 16.40 16.83
C SER A 57 -5.29 17.57 15.94
N PHE A 58 -4.43 17.94 14.98
CA PHE A 58 -4.75 18.98 14.00
C PHE A 58 -5.96 18.60 13.13
N LEU A 59 -6.02 17.35 12.66
CA LEU A 59 -7.12 16.84 11.84
C LEU A 59 -8.41 16.62 12.62
N ALA A 60 -8.31 16.32 13.92
CA ALA A 60 -9.45 16.13 14.80
C ALA A 60 -9.92 17.43 15.50
N ASP A 61 -9.31 18.58 15.20
CA ASP A 61 -9.66 19.86 15.86
C ASP A 61 -11.00 20.42 15.34
N PRO A 62 -12.05 20.48 16.18
CA PRO A 62 -13.35 21.01 15.78
C PRO A 62 -13.31 22.51 15.43
N VAL A 63 -12.32 23.26 15.91
CA VAL A 63 -12.13 24.68 15.56
C VAL A 63 -11.79 24.83 14.09
N ASN A 64 -10.94 23.94 13.55
CA ASN A 64 -10.57 23.96 12.13
C ASN A 64 -11.79 23.68 11.25
N LEU A 65 -12.57 22.64 11.55
CA LEU A 65 -13.80 22.33 10.79
C LEU A 65 -14.82 23.46 10.86
N LYS A 66 -15.03 24.04 12.06
CA LYS A 66 -15.96 25.15 12.24
C LYS A 66 -15.54 26.35 11.38
N ALA A 67 -14.26 26.72 11.40
CA ALA A 67 -13.74 27.83 10.61
C ALA A 67 -13.90 27.59 9.10
N VAL A 68 -13.66 26.37 8.61
CA VAL A 68 -13.91 26.01 7.21
C VAL A 68 -15.39 26.15 6.85
N LYS A 69 -16.30 25.66 7.69
CA LYS A 69 -17.75 25.78 7.49
C LYS A 69 -18.22 27.23 7.48
N GLU A 70 -17.66 28.09 8.32
CA GLU A 70 -17.94 29.53 8.32
C GLU A 70 -17.52 30.19 7.00
N GLN A 71 -16.36 29.84 6.44
CA GLN A 71 -15.95 30.33 5.11
C GLN A 71 -16.87 29.83 4.00
N LEU A 72 -17.33 28.58 4.06
CA LEU A 72 -18.24 27.99 3.06
C LEU A 72 -19.60 28.68 2.96
N GLN A 73 -20.03 29.38 4.02
CA GLN A 73 -21.28 30.16 4.05
C GLN A 73 -21.19 31.46 3.24
N ARG A 74 -20.00 31.88 2.81
CA ARG A 74 -19.82 33.08 2.00
C ARG A 74 -20.46 32.92 0.61
N GLY A 75 -21.13 33.98 0.16
CA GLY A 75 -21.77 34.05 -1.15
C GLY A 75 -20.85 34.50 -2.29
N ASP A 76 -19.65 35.00 -1.98
CA ASP A 76 -18.70 35.61 -2.91
C ASP A 76 -17.47 34.73 -3.21
N LEU A 77 -17.50 33.45 -2.83
CA LEU A 77 -16.45 32.48 -3.12
C LEU A 77 -16.30 32.24 -4.62
N SER A 78 -15.06 32.15 -5.10
CA SER A 78 -14.79 31.57 -6.41
C SER A 78 -15.08 30.06 -6.41
N GLU A 79 -15.21 29.48 -7.60
CA GLU A 79 -15.39 28.02 -7.75
C GLU A 79 -14.22 27.24 -7.14
N GLU A 80 -12.98 27.67 -7.41
CA GLU A 80 -11.78 27.02 -6.89
C GLU A 80 -11.64 27.17 -5.37
N GLN A 81 -11.96 28.34 -4.78
CA GLN A 81 -11.98 28.48 -3.33
C GLN A 81 -13.03 27.57 -2.69
N ARG A 82 -14.23 27.50 -3.26
CA ARG A 82 -15.28 26.59 -2.77
C ARG A 82 -14.82 25.14 -2.82
N LYS A 83 -14.21 24.71 -3.93
CA LYS A 83 -13.65 23.37 -4.10
C LYS A 83 -12.61 23.03 -3.04
N VAL A 84 -11.67 23.93 -2.78
CA VAL A 84 -10.65 23.77 -1.73
C VAL A 84 -11.30 23.67 -0.34
N LEU A 85 -12.25 24.54 -0.02
CA LEU A 85 -12.96 24.49 1.26
C LEU A 85 -13.79 23.20 1.43
N CYS A 86 -14.37 22.67 0.35
CA CYS A 86 -15.09 21.39 0.40
C CYS A 86 -14.16 20.21 0.68
N VAL A 87 -12.94 20.16 0.11
CA VAL A 87 -12.00 19.07 0.44
C VAL A 87 -11.50 19.18 1.88
N LEU A 88 -11.29 20.41 2.38
CA LEU A 88 -10.93 20.67 3.77
C LEU A 88 -12.05 20.18 4.71
N GLU A 89 -13.30 20.57 4.44
CA GLU A 89 -14.47 20.15 5.23
C GLU A 89 -14.59 18.62 5.24
N ARG A 90 -14.49 17.98 4.07
CA ARG A 90 -14.55 16.52 3.95
C ARG A 90 -13.42 15.86 4.74
N THR A 91 -12.21 16.39 4.66
CA THR A 91 -11.07 15.83 5.39
C THR A 91 -11.29 15.93 6.88
N PHE A 92 -11.51 17.12 7.45
CA PHE A 92 -11.75 17.24 8.90
C PHE A 92 -12.95 16.40 9.37
N GLY A 93 -14.00 16.29 8.55
CA GLY A 93 -15.16 15.43 8.81
C GLY A 93 -14.81 13.94 8.96
N CYS A 94 -13.75 13.45 8.31
CA CYS A 94 -13.28 12.07 8.47
C CYS A 94 -12.57 11.81 9.82
N TYR A 95 -12.02 12.84 10.46
CA TYR A 95 -11.18 12.71 11.65
C TYR A 95 -11.84 13.16 12.95
N ILE A 96 -12.75 14.13 12.89
CA ILE A 96 -13.44 14.66 14.07
C ILE A 96 -14.24 13.57 14.78
N THR A 97 -14.21 13.60 16.10
CA THR A 97 -14.99 12.73 16.98
C THR A 97 -15.50 13.56 18.13
N GLU A 98 -16.75 14.01 18.01
CA GLU A 98 -17.38 14.91 18.97
C GLU A 98 -17.81 14.17 20.26
N ASP A 99 -18.09 12.87 20.17
CA ASP A 99 -18.49 12.04 21.32
C ASP A 99 -17.27 11.68 22.19
N PRO A 100 -17.21 12.13 23.47
CA PRO A 100 -16.11 11.79 24.39
C PRO A 100 -15.93 10.28 24.60
N ALA A 101 -17.00 9.49 24.56
CA ALA A 101 -16.92 8.05 24.68
C ALA A 101 -16.26 7.41 23.45
N ALA A 102 -16.54 7.93 22.26
CA ALA A 102 -15.87 7.51 21.03
C ALA A 102 -14.38 7.93 21.03
N ALA A 103 -14.06 9.13 21.52
CA ALA A 103 -12.68 9.59 21.68
C ALA A 103 -11.88 8.70 22.64
N ALA A 104 -12.45 8.33 23.79
CA ALA A 104 -11.83 7.42 24.75
C ALA A 104 -11.61 6.01 24.16
N LEU A 105 -12.53 5.53 23.32
CA LEU A 105 -12.37 4.26 22.62
C LEU A 105 -11.27 4.30 21.57
N LYS A 106 -11.14 5.40 20.81
CA LYS A 106 -10.04 5.59 19.86
C LYS A 106 -8.68 5.57 20.56
N ALA A 107 -8.54 6.27 21.68
CA ALA A 107 -7.30 6.25 22.46
C ALA A 107 -6.93 4.83 22.92
N ARG A 108 -7.88 4.10 23.48
CA ARG A 108 -7.67 2.70 23.91
C ARG A 108 -7.35 1.76 22.74
N LEU A 109 -7.96 1.97 21.57
CA LEU A 109 -7.64 1.22 20.36
C LEU A 109 -6.20 1.45 19.93
N ASN A 110 -5.73 2.70 19.93
CA ASN A 110 -4.35 3.03 19.59
C ASN A 110 -3.35 2.31 20.52
N GLU A 111 -3.62 2.29 21.83
CA GLU A 111 -2.80 1.56 22.81
C GLU A 111 -2.80 0.05 22.57
N ALA A 112 -3.98 -0.53 22.32
CA ALA A 112 -4.12 -1.96 22.07
C ALA A 112 -3.42 -2.41 20.78
N GLU A 113 -3.52 -1.61 19.72
CA GLU A 113 -2.85 -1.85 18.44
C GLU A 113 -1.33 -1.71 18.55
N ALA A 114 -0.84 -0.71 19.29
CA ALA A 114 0.58 -0.56 19.58
C ALA A 114 1.13 -1.77 20.37
N ALA A 115 0.42 -2.22 21.40
CA ALA A 115 0.80 -3.38 22.19
C ALA A 115 0.78 -4.68 21.37
N LEU A 116 -0.17 -4.83 20.44
CA LEU A 116 -0.19 -5.97 19.51
C LEU A 116 1.00 -5.93 18.54
N ALA A 117 1.33 -4.76 18.00
CA ALA A 117 2.47 -4.59 17.11
C ALA A 117 3.80 -4.93 17.82
N GLU A 118 3.98 -4.47 19.07
CA GLU A 118 5.15 -4.80 19.89
C GLU A 118 5.25 -6.31 20.18
N ALA A 119 4.13 -6.93 20.56
CA ALA A 119 4.08 -8.38 20.74
C ALA A 119 4.44 -9.12 19.44
N ARG A 120 3.94 -8.67 18.29
CA ARG A 120 4.23 -9.29 17.00
C ARG A 120 5.70 -9.17 16.60
N ASN A 121 6.34 -8.03 16.90
CA ASN A 121 7.76 -7.77 16.63
C ASN A 121 8.70 -8.65 17.48
N THR A 122 8.25 -9.12 18.64
CA THR A 122 9.03 -9.97 19.55
C THR A 122 8.73 -11.46 19.40
N MET A 123 7.79 -11.82 18.52
CA MET A 123 7.45 -13.20 18.22
C MET A 123 8.65 -13.93 17.59
N GLN A 124 8.99 -15.11 18.11
CA GLN A 124 9.97 -16.01 17.49
C GLN A 124 9.34 -16.69 16.26
N LEU A 125 9.35 -15.96 15.14
CA LEU A 125 8.89 -16.47 13.86
C LEU A 125 10.03 -17.17 13.12
N GLY A 126 9.76 -18.32 12.53
CA GLY A 126 10.76 -19.11 11.84
C GLY A 126 10.23 -20.46 11.38
N TYR A 127 11.15 -21.33 10.99
CA TYR A 127 10.86 -22.72 10.61
C TYR A 127 11.89 -23.65 11.25
N SER A 128 11.51 -24.91 11.43
CA SER A 128 12.44 -25.96 11.85
C SER A 128 12.96 -26.70 10.63
N ASP A 129 14.27 -26.83 10.51
CA ASP A 129 14.91 -27.63 9.48
C ASP A 129 14.50 -29.11 9.64
N PRO A 130 13.92 -29.76 8.61
CA PRO A 130 13.43 -31.13 8.75
C PRO A 130 14.50 -32.20 8.96
N GLU A 131 15.75 -31.95 8.55
CA GLU A 131 16.84 -32.92 8.65
C GLU A 131 17.53 -32.84 10.01
N SER A 132 17.83 -31.62 10.46
CA SER A 132 18.56 -31.35 11.71
C SER A 132 17.64 -31.11 12.92
N GLY A 133 16.38 -30.76 12.69
CA GLY A 133 15.44 -30.31 13.72
C GLY A 133 15.74 -28.92 14.27
N ALA A 134 16.77 -28.22 13.76
CA ALA A 134 17.18 -26.92 14.26
C ALA A 134 16.18 -25.82 13.85
N PHE A 135 15.82 -24.96 14.79
CA PHE A 135 14.96 -23.82 14.52
C PHE A 135 15.77 -22.65 13.93
N THR A 136 15.30 -22.12 12.80
CA THR A 136 15.87 -20.94 12.14
C THR A 136 14.86 -19.81 12.18
N THR A 137 15.26 -18.67 12.76
CA THR A 137 14.44 -17.45 12.75
C THR A 137 14.32 -16.92 11.32
N ALA A 138 13.10 -16.61 10.90
CA ALA A 138 12.81 -16.10 9.56
C ALA A 138 11.59 -15.16 9.57
N SER A 139 11.64 -14.10 8.76
CA SER A 139 10.51 -13.19 8.54
C SER A 139 9.39 -13.86 7.75
N SER A 140 8.18 -13.30 7.77
CA SER A 140 7.07 -13.82 6.95
C SER A 140 7.40 -13.82 5.45
N VAL A 141 8.25 -12.89 4.99
CA VAL A 141 8.72 -12.83 3.60
C VAL A 141 9.66 -13.99 3.30
N GLN A 142 10.63 -14.24 4.18
CA GLN A 142 11.55 -15.36 4.06
C GLN A 142 10.83 -16.70 4.09
N LEU A 143 9.83 -16.88 4.97
CA LEU A 143 9.02 -18.10 5.03
C LEU A 143 8.20 -18.32 3.74
N ARG A 144 7.55 -17.27 3.21
CA ARG A 144 6.84 -17.33 1.92
C ARG A 144 7.79 -17.64 0.77
N ASN A 145 9.00 -17.09 0.78
CA ASN A 145 10.01 -17.40 -0.23
C ASN A 145 10.45 -18.86 -0.14
N LEU A 146 10.69 -19.36 1.08
CA LEU A 146 11.06 -20.75 1.30
C LEU A 146 9.97 -21.72 0.81
N MET A 147 8.70 -21.42 1.02
CA MET A 147 7.58 -22.17 0.44
C MET A 147 7.58 -22.17 -1.09
N ARG A 148 8.12 -21.13 -1.73
CA ARG A 148 8.13 -20.97 -3.19
C ARG A 148 9.29 -21.68 -3.86
N VAL A 149 10.47 -21.69 -3.24
CA VAL A 149 11.72 -22.13 -3.91
C VAL A 149 12.32 -23.41 -3.34
N ALA A 150 11.98 -23.82 -2.11
CA ALA A 150 12.59 -25.02 -1.53
C ALA A 150 12.17 -26.28 -2.30
N GLU A 151 13.14 -27.15 -2.62
CA GLU A 151 12.90 -28.41 -3.32
C GLU A 151 12.17 -29.43 -2.43
N GLY A 152 12.56 -29.51 -1.14
CA GLY A 152 12.00 -30.44 -0.17
C GLY A 152 10.62 -30.00 0.36
N GLU A 153 9.60 -30.86 0.20
CA GLU A 153 8.26 -30.60 0.73
C GLU A 153 8.25 -30.40 2.25
N ALA A 154 9.05 -31.16 2.99
CA ALA A 154 9.12 -31.05 4.44
C ALA A 154 9.55 -29.63 4.88
N THR A 155 10.48 -29.01 4.15
CA THR A 155 10.94 -27.64 4.42
C THR A 155 9.84 -26.63 4.14
N ARG A 156 9.14 -26.78 3.00
CA ARG A 156 7.99 -25.91 2.66
C ARG A 156 6.87 -26.02 3.69
N ARG A 157 6.58 -27.23 4.16
CA ARG A 157 5.58 -27.49 5.21
C ARG A 157 5.97 -26.84 6.54
N SER A 158 7.23 -26.97 6.94
CA SER A 158 7.76 -26.31 8.14
C SER A 158 7.63 -24.79 8.06
N ALA A 159 7.93 -24.21 6.89
CA ALA A 159 7.76 -22.78 6.64
C ALA A 159 6.29 -22.33 6.72
N TYR A 160 5.38 -23.12 6.16
CA TYR A 160 3.95 -22.88 6.22
C TYR A 160 3.42 -22.94 7.66
N GLU A 161 3.83 -23.92 8.47
CA GLU A 161 3.46 -23.98 9.89
C GLU A 161 4.03 -22.79 10.68
N GLY A 162 5.25 -22.36 10.34
CA GLY A 162 5.82 -21.10 10.79
C GLY A 162 4.89 -19.90 10.55
N LEU A 163 4.36 -19.75 9.33
CA LEU A 163 3.38 -18.69 9.01
C LEU A 163 2.06 -18.87 9.77
N ARG A 164 1.53 -20.10 9.86
CA ARG A 164 0.28 -20.38 10.57
C ARG A 164 0.35 -20.07 12.06
N SER A 165 1.53 -20.16 12.67
CA SER A 165 1.73 -19.84 14.10
C SER A 165 1.36 -18.40 14.45
N ILE A 166 1.33 -17.48 13.48
CA ILE A 166 0.97 -16.07 13.67
C ILE A 166 -0.47 -15.95 14.17
N GLY A 167 -1.41 -16.70 13.58
CA GLY A 167 -2.83 -16.60 13.88
C GLY A 167 -3.15 -16.84 15.36
N PRO A 168 -2.78 -18.02 15.92
CA PRO A 168 -2.95 -18.29 17.34
C PRO A 168 -2.24 -17.25 18.23
N PHE A 169 -1.03 -16.81 17.86
CA PHE A 169 -0.25 -15.84 18.62
C PHE A 169 -0.96 -14.49 18.78
N VAL A 170 -1.60 -13.97 17.72
CA VAL A 170 -2.25 -12.65 17.76
C VAL A 170 -3.71 -12.71 18.20
N SER A 171 -4.35 -13.88 18.12
CA SER A 171 -5.81 -14.05 18.19
C SER A 171 -6.46 -13.37 19.40
N GLU A 172 -5.98 -13.61 20.62
CA GLU A 172 -6.60 -13.09 21.84
C GLU A 172 -6.60 -11.56 21.89
N LYS A 173 -5.44 -10.94 21.64
CA LYS A 173 -5.30 -9.47 21.61
C LYS A 173 -6.10 -8.86 20.46
N PHE A 174 -6.08 -9.50 19.29
CA PHE A 174 -6.79 -9.03 18.11
C PHE A 174 -8.31 -9.06 18.28
N LEU A 175 -8.86 -10.09 18.95
CA LEU A 175 -10.30 -10.15 19.26
C LEU A 175 -10.76 -9.01 20.18
N GLY A 176 -9.91 -8.57 21.12
CA GLY A 176 -10.18 -7.37 21.92
C GLY A 176 -10.32 -6.13 21.04
N ILE A 177 -9.34 -5.92 20.15
CA ILE A 177 -9.34 -4.80 19.19
C ILE A 177 -10.58 -4.84 18.30
N ILE A 178 -10.98 -6.00 17.77
CA ILE A 178 -12.19 -6.14 16.94
C ILE A 178 -13.46 -5.72 17.69
N LYS A 179 -13.61 -6.14 18.96
CA LYS A 179 -14.78 -5.77 19.78
C LYS A 179 -14.85 -4.25 19.98
N ASP A 180 -13.69 -3.64 20.21
CA ASP A 180 -13.59 -2.21 20.47
C ASP A 180 -13.82 -1.37 19.22
N ARG A 181 -13.28 -1.81 18.08
CA ARG A 181 -13.53 -1.26 16.75
C ARG A 181 -15.02 -1.26 16.43
N ASN A 182 -15.71 -2.37 16.67
CA ASN A 182 -17.16 -2.47 16.43
C ASN A 182 -17.99 -1.65 17.43
N LYS A 183 -17.54 -1.53 18.70
CA LYS A 183 -18.18 -0.64 19.67
C LYS A 183 -18.05 0.82 19.25
N LEU A 184 -16.86 1.23 18.80
CA LEU A 184 -16.61 2.57 18.28
C LEU A 184 -17.51 2.88 17.08
N ALA A 185 -17.54 1.99 16.09
CA ALA A 185 -18.33 2.20 14.88
C ALA A 185 -19.84 2.39 15.17
N ARG A 186 -20.40 1.58 16.07
CA ARG A 186 -21.80 1.70 16.49
C ARG A 186 -22.11 2.99 17.23
N LEU A 187 -21.18 3.49 18.05
CA LEU A 187 -21.32 4.82 18.68
C LEU A 187 -21.32 5.94 17.64
N LEU A 188 -20.57 5.78 16.55
CA LEU A 188 -20.53 6.72 15.44
C LEU A 188 -21.70 6.54 14.45
N GLY A 189 -22.64 5.62 14.70
CA GLY A 189 -23.83 5.41 13.88
C GLY A 189 -23.66 4.43 12.70
N PHE A 190 -22.55 3.70 12.63
CA PHE A 190 -22.30 2.68 11.60
C PHE A 190 -22.68 1.28 12.08
N GLU A 191 -22.88 0.34 11.15
CA GLU A 191 -23.23 -1.05 11.48
C GLU A 191 -22.11 -1.76 12.26
N ASP A 192 -20.90 -1.63 11.76
CA ASP A 192 -19.66 -2.18 12.29
C ASP A 192 -18.45 -1.37 11.81
N PHE A 193 -17.25 -1.76 12.25
CA PHE A 193 -16.03 -1.02 11.91
C PHE A 193 -15.69 -1.07 10.42
N TYR A 194 -16.11 -2.12 9.71
CA TYR A 194 -15.83 -2.25 8.29
C TYR A 194 -16.68 -1.25 7.50
N ASP A 195 -17.97 -1.15 7.82
CA ASP A 195 -18.87 -0.15 7.24
C ASP A 195 -18.40 1.29 7.50
N TYR A 196 -17.93 1.57 8.72
CA TYR A 196 -17.31 2.88 9.04
C TYR A 196 -16.11 3.18 8.13
N LYS A 197 -15.16 2.26 8.01
CA LYS A 197 -13.92 2.50 7.26
C LYS A 197 -14.16 2.63 5.76
N VAL A 198 -15.00 1.77 5.17
CA VAL A 198 -15.36 1.82 3.74
C VAL A 198 -16.10 3.11 3.43
N THR A 199 -17.09 3.50 4.25
CA THR A 199 -17.82 4.76 4.04
C THR A 199 -16.90 5.97 4.08
N ALA A 200 -15.97 6.01 5.05
CA ALA A 200 -15.06 7.13 5.23
C ALA A 200 -14.05 7.28 4.07
N ALA A 201 -13.52 6.17 3.55
CA ALA A 201 -12.50 6.18 2.50
C ALA A 201 -13.10 6.23 1.08
N GLU A 202 -14.09 5.37 0.82
CA GLU A 202 -14.60 5.13 -0.53
C GLU A 202 -15.86 5.92 -0.87
N GLY A 203 -16.53 6.48 0.14
CA GLY A 203 -17.76 7.27 -0.04
C GLY A 203 -19.02 6.46 -0.32
N PHE A 204 -18.96 5.13 -0.21
CA PHE A 204 -20.12 4.22 -0.20
C PHE A 204 -20.02 3.22 0.95
N GLY A 205 -21.13 2.61 1.34
CA GLY A 205 -21.19 1.70 2.49
C GLY A 205 -20.82 0.25 2.18
N LYS A 206 -20.66 -0.55 3.24
CA LYS A 206 -20.29 -1.97 3.18
C LYS A 206 -21.18 -2.80 2.25
N ALA A 207 -22.49 -2.56 2.24
CA ALA A 207 -23.43 -3.32 1.40
C ALA A 207 -23.09 -3.21 -0.10
N ARG A 208 -22.79 -1.99 -0.57
CA ARG A 208 -22.42 -1.75 -1.97
C ARG A 208 -21.08 -2.40 -2.32
N LEU A 209 -20.13 -2.43 -1.38
CA LEU A 209 -18.87 -3.15 -1.57
C LEU A 209 -19.10 -4.64 -1.78
N PHE A 210 -19.91 -5.28 -0.93
CA PHE A 210 -20.21 -6.71 -1.08
C PHE A 210 -20.99 -7.02 -2.35
N GLU A 211 -21.88 -6.15 -2.83
CA GLU A 211 -22.50 -6.34 -4.15
C GLU A 211 -21.45 -6.43 -5.28
N ILE A 212 -20.37 -5.63 -5.21
CA ILE A 212 -19.29 -5.65 -6.20
C ILE A 212 -18.46 -6.93 -6.05
N LEU A 213 -18.07 -7.26 -4.82
CA LEU A 213 -17.24 -8.43 -4.53
C LEU A 213 -17.99 -9.75 -4.81
N ASP A 214 -19.29 -9.84 -4.51
CA ASP A 214 -20.11 -11.03 -4.77
C ASP A 214 -20.27 -11.29 -6.28
N ASP A 215 -20.41 -10.24 -7.10
CA ASP A 215 -20.44 -10.37 -8.56
C ASP A 215 -19.08 -10.82 -9.13
N LEU A 216 -17.99 -10.28 -8.59
CA LEU A 216 -16.63 -10.70 -8.95
C LEU A 216 -16.40 -12.17 -8.60
N GLU A 217 -16.68 -12.56 -7.35
CA GLU A 217 -16.59 -13.92 -6.83
C GLU A 217 -17.38 -14.91 -7.70
N ALA A 218 -18.64 -14.60 -8.00
CA ALA A 218 -19.50 -15.47 -8.80
C ALA A 218 -18.93 -15.70 -10.22
N LYS A 219 -18.31 -14.67 -10.81
CA LYS A 219 -17.70 -14.74 -12.15
C LYS A 219 -16.35 -15.45 -12.16
N THR A 220 -15.57 -15.34 -11.09
CA THR A 220 -14.22 -15.93 -10.98
C THR A 220 -14.24 -17.35 -10.43
N ARG A 221 -15.26 -17.75 -9.66
CA ARG A 221 -15.41 -19.11 -9.10
C ARG A 221 -15.23 -20.25 -10.12
N PRO A 222 -15.93 -20.28 -11.27
CA PRO A 222 -15.73 -21.36 -12.25
C PRO A 222 -14.32 -21.36 -12.85
N ILE A 223 -13.69 -20.20 -12.98
CA ILE A 223 -12.30 -20.06 -13.46
C ILE A 223 -11.34 -20.64 -12.41
N MET A 224 -11.55 -20.33 -11.13
CA MET A 224 -10.80 -20.87 -9.99
C MET A 224 -10.89 -22.40 -9.93
N GLU A 225 -12.09 -22.95 -10.08
CA GLU A 225 -12.31 -24.40 -10.07
C GLU A 225 -11.59 -25.09 -11.23
N ALA A 226 -11.68 -24.53 -12.44
CA ALA A 226 -10.97 -25.04 -13.62
C ALA A 226 -9.43 -24.97 -13.44
N ALA A 227 -8.92 -23.86 -12.89
CA ALA A 227 -7.50 -23.69 -12.61
C ALA A 227 -6.99 -24.72 -11.58
N ARG A 228 -7.73 -24.98 -10.51
CA ARG A 228 -7.36 -26.02 -9.52
C ARG A 228 -7.38 -27.43 -10.12
N GLN A 229 -8.38 -27.75 -10.94
CA GLN A 229 -8.45 -29.04 -11.63
C GLN A 229 -7.27 -29.23 -12.59
N ARG A 230 -6.93 -28.18 -13.35
CA ARG A 230 -5.77 -28.15 -14.24
C ARG A 230 -4.47 -28.39 -13.47
N LEU A 231 -4.24 -27.65 -12.38
CA LEU A 231 -3.03 -27.79 -11.57
C LEU A 231 -2.89 -29.21 -11.00
N ALA A 232 -3.98 -29.78 -10.47
CA ALA A 232 -3.98 -31.15 -9.97
C ALA A 232 -3.69 -32.19 -11.06
N LYS A 233 -4.17 -31.97 -12.28
CA LYS A 233 -3.91 -32.85 -13.43
C LYS A 233 -2.46 -32.77 -13.90
N GLU A 234 -1.89 -31.56 -13.95
CA GLU A 234 -0.55 -31.31 -14.48
C GLU A 234 0.57 -31.60 -13.48
N LYS A 235 0.35 -31.27 -12.19
CA LYS A 235 1.38 -31.31 -11.14
C LYS A 235 1.03 -32.25 -9.98
N GLY A 236 -0.12 -32.94 -10.05
CA GLY A 236 -0.62 -33.84 -9.02
C GLY A 236 -1.41 -33.13 -7.92
N ALA A 237 -2.24 -33.87 -7.20
CA ALA A 237 -3.12 -33.32 -6.15
C ALA A 237 -2.35 -32.59 -5.03
N ALA A 238 -1.13 -33.05 -4.70
CA ALA A 238 -0.29 -32.42 -3.68
C ALA A 238 0.14 -30.99 -4.03
N ALA A 239 0.08 -30.58 -5.30
CA ALA A 239 0.35 -29.20 -5.72
C ALA A 239 -0.70 -28.20 -5.20
N LEU A 240 -1.90 -28.68 -4.85
CA LEU A 240 -2.96 -27.84 -4.29
C LEU A 240 -2.82 -27.60 -2.79
N GLU A 241 -1.88 -28.26 -2.13
CA GLU A 241 -1.61 -28.04 -0.72
C GLU A 241 -1.05 -26.63 -0.49
N PRO A 242 -1.39 -25.96 0.62
CA PRO A 242 -1.02 -24.57 0.85
C PRO A 242 0.49 -24.34 0.94
N HIS A 243 1.27 -25.35 1.33
CA HIS A 243 2.73 -25.33 1.34
C HIS A 243 3.38 -25.68 0.00
N ASN A 244 2.61 -26.09 -1.02
CA ASN A 244 3.14 -26.50 -2.32
C ASN A 244 2.69 -25.63 -3.49
N ILE A 245 1.54 -24.95 -3.37
CA ILE A 245 0.94 -24.24 -4.51
C ILE A 245 1.86 -23.16 -5.10
N SER A 246 2.57 -22.39 -4.27
CA SER A 246 3.49 -21.37 -4.77
C SER A 246 4.70 -21.96 -5.47
N GLN A 247 5.23 -23.09 -5.01
CA GLN A 247 6.32 -23.81 -5.67
C GLN A 247 5.88 -24.46 -6.98
N ALA A 248 4.68 -25.05 -7.00
CA ALA A 248 4.11 -25.66 -8.20
C ALA A 248 3.90 -24.65 -9.34
N LEU A 249 3.61 -23.40 -8.99
CA LEU A 249 3.40 -22.29 -9.92
C LEU A 249 4.68 -21.52 -10.27
N ALA A 250 5.67 -21.46 -9.38
CA ALA A 250 6.91 -20.72 -9.64
C ALA A 250 7.73 -21.31 -10.82
N GLY A 251 7.65 -22.63 -11.03
CA GLY A 251 7.96 -23.33 -12.29
C GLY A 251 9.34 -23.08 -12.93
N ASP A 252 9.51 -23.64 -14.14
CA ASP A 252 10.67 -23.42 -15.02
C ASP A 252 10.67 -22.01 -15.63
N THR A 253 9.50 -21.36 -15.69
CA THR A 253 9.27 -20.02 -16.22
C THR A 253 10.05 -18.96 -15.45
N THR A 254 10.10 -19.02 -14.11
CA THR A 254 10.88 -18.05 -13.31
C THR A 254 12.36 -18.17 -13.67
N LYS A 255 12.88 -19.40 -13.80
CA LYS A 255 14.28 -19.63 -14.21
C LYS A 255 14.56 -19.13 -15.63
N ALA A 256 13.61 -19.29 -16.55
CA ALA A 256 13.76 -18.87 -17.94
C ALA A 256 13.70 -17.34 -18.11
N THR A 257 12.95 -16.65 -17.26
CA THR A 257 12.74 -15.19 -17.34
C THR A 257 13.73 -14.39 -16.49
N ASP A 258 14.23 -14.95 -15.38
CA ASP A 258 15.15 -14.28 -14.45
C ASP A 258 16.37 -13.61 -15.10
N PRO A 259 17.05 -14.21 -16.12
CA PRO A 259 18.17 -13.56 -16.79
C PRO A 259 17.85 -12.21 -17.45
N TYR A 260 16.58 -11.92 -17.73
CA TYR A 260 16.09 -10.67 -18.35
C TYR A 260 15.58 -9.65 -17.32
N PHE A 261 15.68 -9.97 -16.03
CA PHE A 261 15.36 -9.07 -14.93
C PHE A 261 16.55 -8.93 -13.96
N PRO A 262 17.72 -8.44 -14.43
CA PRO A 262 18.82 -8.11 -13.52
C PRO A 262 18.39 -7.03 -12.52
N PHE A 263 18.66 -7.27 -11.23
CA PHE A 263 18.25 -6.36 -10.16
C PHE A 263 18.85 -4.96 -10.32
N GLU A 264 20.11 -4.88 -10.74
CA GLU A 264 20.84 -3.63 -10.96
C GLU A 264 20.20 -2.71 -12.02
N ASP A 265 19.46 -3.28 -12.97
CA ASP A 265 18.82 -2.52 -14.06
C ASP A 265 17.37 -2.13 -13.72
N ALA A 266 16.79 -2.64 -12.63
CA ALA A 266 15.37 -2.45 -12.32
C ALA A 266 14.98 -0.96 -12.24
N VAL A 267 15.85 -0.11 -11.68
CA VAL A 267 15.62 1.34 -11.60
C VAL A 267 15.64 1.99 -12.99
N ASP A 268 16.56 1.59 -13.86
CA ASP A 268 16.64 2.10 -15.23
C ASP A 268 15.43 1.67 -16.06
N VAL A 269 15.05 0.40 -15.98
CA VAL A 269 13.88 -0.16 -16.68
C VAL A 269 12.60 0.54 -16.25
N TRP A 270 12.42 0.78 -14.95
CA TRP A 270 11.31 1.59 -14.42
C TRP A 270 11.32 3.00 -15.02
N GLY A 271 12.46 3.71 -14.96
CA GLY A 271 12.61 5.05 -15.49
C GLY A 271 12.29 5.15 -16.98
N ARG A 272 12.79 4.21 -17.80
CA ARG A 272 12.50 4.13 -19.23
C ARG A 272 11.03 3.80 -19.51
N THR A 273 10.44 2.90 -18.74
CA THR A 273 9.02 2.54 -18.87
C THR A 273 8.14 3.78 -18.66
N PHE A 274 8.36 4.51 -17.57
CA PHE A 274 7.57 5.68 -17.22
C PHE A 274 7.80 6.83 -18.22
N ALA A 275 9.04 7.07 -18.63
CA ALA A 275 9.36 8.05 -19.67
C ALA A 275 8.69 7.72 -21.01
N GLY A 276 8.65 6.44 -21.39
CA GLY A 276 7.98 5.96 -22.61
C GLY A 276 6.47 6.17 -22.59
N LEU A 277 5.85 6.18 -21.41
CA LEU A 277 4.43 6.49 -21.20
C LEU A 277 4.16 8.00 -21.06
N GLY A 278 5.20 8.85 -21.08
CA GLY A 278 5.07 10.29 -20.84
C GLY A 278 4.80 10.65 -19.38
N ILE A 279 5.07 9.73 -18.45
CA ILE A 279 4.92 9.97 -17.01
C ILE A 279 6.13 10.76 -16.52
N SER A 280 5.87 11.85 -15.80
CA SER A 280 6.89 12.70 -15.18
C SER A 280 6.55 12.93 -13.72
N TYR A 281 7.51 13.43 -12.93
CA TYR A 281 7.33 13.66 -11.50
C TYR A 281 7.27 15.15 -11.13
N LYS A 282 7.07 16.07 -12.09
CA LYS A 282 6.95 17.53 -11.87
C LYS A 282 8.00 18.14 -10.92
N GLY A 283 9.26 17.72 -11.04
CA GLY A 283 10.37 18.23 -10.22
C GLY A 283 10.40 17.70 -8.78
N SER A 284 9.65 16.63 -8.50
CA SER A 284 9.63 15.95 -7.19
C SER A 284 10.95 15.24 -6.90
N VAL A 285 11.22 15.08 -5.61
CA VAL A 285 12.37 14.34 -5.08
C VAL A 285 11.91 12.96 -4.61
N MET A 286 12.70 11.92 -4.89
CA MET A 286 12.39 10.55 -4.50
C MET A 286 13.51 9.92 -3.66
N THR A 287 13.14 9.28 -2.55
CA THR A 287 14.06 8.45 -1.75
C THR A 287 13.69 6.97 -1.90
N LEU A 288 14.64 6.14 -2.31
CA LEU A 288 14.43 4.71 -2.53
C LEU A 288 15.19 3.90 -1.47
N ASP A 289 14.49 3.08 -0.69
CA ASP A 289 15.08 2.06 0.19
C ASP A 289 14.62 0.67 -0.28
N LEU A 290 15.36 0.04 -1.18
CA LEU A 290 14.86 -1.12 -1.95
C LEU A 290 15.23 -2.50 -1.38
N CYS A 291 16.25 -2.58 -0.52
CA CYS A 291 16.76 -3.87 -0.07
C CYS A 291 16.21 -4.26 1.30
N ASP A 292 15.95 -5.56 1.51
CA ASP A 292 15.62 -6.07 2.84
C ASP A 292 16.84 -5.96 3.78
N ARG A 293 16.58 -5.65 5.06
CA ARG A 293 17.61 -5.61 6.11
C ARG A 293 16.98 -5.64 7.50
N ARG A 294 17.75 -6.11 8.48
CA ARG A 294 17.32 -6.18 9.88
C ARG A 294 16.81 -4.83 10.40
N GLY A 295 15.64 -4.86 11.02
CA GLY A 295 15.00 -3.69 11.64
C GLY A 295 14.19 -2.83 10.70
N LYS A 296 14.29 -3.03 9.37
CA LYS A 296 13.43 -2.38 8.38
C LYS A 296 12.01 -2.97 8.46
N TYR A 297 11.01 -2.13 8.20
CA TYR A 297 9.62 -2.56 8.09
C TYR A 297 9.46 -3.60 6.98
N SER A 298 8.79 -4.72 7.27
CA SER A 298 8.72 -5.88 6.40
C SER A 298 7.57 -5.82 5.38
N ASN A 299 7.31 -4.64 4.80
CA ASN A 299 6.39 -4.46 3.67
C ASN A 299 6.87 -3.36 2.72
N GLY A 300 6.51 -3.48 1.44
CA GLY A 300 6.59 -2.36 0.49
C GLY A 300 5.54 -1.30 0.82
N PHE A 301 5.88 -0.04 0.57
CA PHE A 301 4.95 1.09 0.59
C PHE A 301 5.60 2.32 -0.04
N CYS A 302 4.76 3.24 -0.53
CA CYS A 302 5.10 4.61 -0.90
C CYS A 302 4.39 5.58 0.05
N HIS A 303 5.05 6.69 0.37
CA HIS A 303 4.43 7.78 1.12
C HIS A 303 5.05 9.14 0.75
N TRP A 304 4.36 10.24 1.08
CA TRP A 304 4.70 11.60 0.64
C TRP A 304 4.92 12.55 1.81
N PRO A 305 6.14 12.64 2.38
CA PRO A 305 6.44 13.62 3.42
C PRO A 305 6.15 15.07 3.00
N GLN A 306 6.24 15.36 1.71
CA GLN A 306 5.83 16.62 1.14
C GLN A 306 4.78 16.33 0.06
N PRO A 307 3.49 16.65 0.30
CA PRO A 307 2.46 16.64 -0.73
C PRO A 307 2.80 17.65 -1.84
N ALA A 308 2.51 17.31 -3.09
CA ALA A 308 2.58 18.26 -4.20
C ALA A 308 1.32 19.13 -4.22
N TRP A 309 1.46 20.44 -4.39
CA TRP A 309 0.31 21.34 -4.48
C TRP A 309 0.67 22.71 -5.07
N ARG A 310 -0.35 23.45 -5.51
CA ARG A 310 -0.22 24.81 -6.02
C ARG A 310 -0.59 25.82 -4.94
N LYS A 311 0.32 26.74 -4.63
CA LYS A 311 0.06 27.84 -3.70
C LYS A 311 -0.97 28.81 -4.25
N ALA A 312 -1.52 29.65 -3.38
CA ALA A 312 -2.47 30.70 -3.75
C ALA A 312 -1.92 31.70 -4.77
N ASP A 313 -0.63 32.02 -4.69
CA ASP A 313 0.09 32.86 -5.66
C ASP A 313 0.40 32.13 -6.99
N GLY A 314 0.01 30.86 -7.08
CA GLY A 314 0.22 29.94 -8.18
C GLY A 314 1.59 29.27 -8.23
N GLY A 315 2.46 29.51 -7.23
CA GLY A 315 3.73 28.80 -7.07
C GLY A 315 3.53 27.29 -6.90
N TRP A 316 4.38 26.48 -7.55
CA TRP A 316 4.36 25.02 -7.44
C TRP A 316 5.20 24.53 -6.27
N VAL A 317 4.63 23.65 -5.45
CA VAL A 317 5.35 22.87 -4.44
C VAL A 317 5.51 21.44 -4.97
N PRO A 318 6.72 21.00 -5.32
CA PRO A 318 6.95 19.63 -5.77
C PRO A 318 6.81 18.64 -4.61
N ALA A 319 6.45 17.40 -4.91
CA ALA A 319 6.35 16.37 -3.89
C ALA A 319 7.74 15.89 -3.45
N HIS A 320 7.82 15.37 -2.23
CA HIS A 320 8.87 14.45 -1.82
C HIS A 320 8.18 13.12 -1.58
N ALA A 321 8.57 12.10 -2.33
CA ALA A 321 8.04 10.74 -2.17
C ALA A 321 9.16 9.81 -1.68
N ASN A 322 8.87 8.96 -0.72
CA ASN A 322 9.76 7.85 -0.39
C ASN A 322 9.02 6.56 -0.64
N PHE A 323 9.70 5.56 -1.18
CA PHE A 323 9.13 4.23 -1.20
C PHE A 323 10.18 3.16 -0.98
N THR A 324 9.70 2.02 -0.52
CA THR A 324 10.52 0.91 -0.08
C THR A 324 10.09 -0.40 -0.72
N SER A 325 11.04 -1.30 -0.91
CA SER A 325 10.80 -2.70 -1.24
C SER A 325 11.65 -3.62 -0.36
N LEU A 326 11.50 -4.93 -0.54
CA LEU A 326 12.19 -5.96 0.25
C LEU A 326 13.04 -6.86 -0.65
N ALA A 327 13.67 -6.26 -1.65
CA ALA A 327 14.46 -7.02 -2.60
C ALA A 327 15.64 -7.71 -1.91
N SER A 328 15.95 -8.91 -2.39
CA SER A 328 17.09 -9.71 -2.00
C SER A 328 17.90 -10.01 -3.27
N PRO A 329 18.81 -9.11 -3.69
CA PRO A 329 19.39 -9.11 -5.04
C PRO A 329 19.98 -10.44 -5.51
N ASP A 330 20.49 -11.25 -4.59
CA ASP A 330 21.11 -12.55 -4.89
C ASP A 330 20.10 -13.71 -5.05
N GLN A 331 18.80 -13.46 -4.93
CA GLN A 331 17.76 -14.48 -5.04
C GLN A 331 17.11 -14.51 -6.43
N LEU A 332 16.87 -15.72 -6.93
CA LEU A 332 16.11 -15.97 -8.16
C LEU A 332 14.74 -15.27 -8.09
N GLY A 333 14.40 -14.51 -9.12
CA GLY A 333 13.16 -13.74 -9.24
C GLY A 333 13.16 -12.41 -8.47
N SER A 334 14.23 -12.08 -7.72
CA SER A 334 14.28 -10.85 -6.96
C SER A 334 14.31 -9.61 -7.85
N GLY A 335 14.96 -9.66 -9.01
CA GLY A 335 15.00 -8.52 -9.92
C GLY A 335 13.62 -8.21 -10.52
N LYS A 336 12.87 -9.23 -10.93
CA LYS A 336 11.48 -9.06 -11.40
C LYS A 336 10.58 -8.50 -10.28
N THR A 337 10.66 -9.09 -9.08
CA THR A 337 9.87 -8.63 -7.92
C THR A 337 10.21 -7.17 -7.56
N ALA A 338 11.49 -6.80 -7.60
CA ALA A 338 11.93 -5.44 -7.33
C ALA A 338 11.40 -4.46 -8.40
N LEU A 339 11.41 -4.86 -9.67
CA LEU A 339 10.89 -4.06 -10.77
C LEU A 339 9.37 -3.88 -10.68
N GLU A 340 8.62 -4.95 -10.45
CA GLU A 340 7.17 -4.89 -10.21
C GLU A 340 6.86 -3.92 -9.07
N THR A 341 7.61 -3.99 -7.96
CA THR A 341 7.48 -3.04 -6.84
C THR A 341 7.83 -1.61 -7.27
N LEU A 342 8.88 -1.39 -8.06
CA LEU A 342 9.25 -0.07 -8.57
C LEU A 342 8.16 0.52 -9.48
N LEU A 343 7.55 -0.30 -10.34
CA LEU A 343 6.45 0.12 -11.19
C LEU A 343 5.20 0.47 -10.36
N HIS A 344 4.88 -0.34 -9.35
CA HIS A 344 3.76 -0.12 -8.44
C HIS A 344 3.94 1.18 -7.63
N GLU A 345 4.99 1.24 -6.82
CA GLU A 345 5.26 2.34 -5.89
C GLU A 345 5.68 3.62 -6.64
N GLY A 346 6.41 3.47 -7.74
CA GLY A 346 6.69 4.58 -8.65
C GLY A 346 5.42 5.12 -9.31
N GLY A 347 4.41 4.28 -9.50
CA GLY A 347 3.09 4.63 -9.99
C GLY A 347 2.29 5.46 -9.00
N HIS A 348 2.25 5.02 -7.74
CA HIS A 348 1.77 5.82 -6.61
C HIS A 348 2.46 7.18 -6.58
N ALA A 349 3.79 7.17 -6.57
CA ALA A 349 4.56 8.39 -6.46
C ALA A 349 4.31 9.35 -7.62
N ALA A 350 4.09 8.83 -8.84
CA ALA A 350 3.75 9.63 -10.00
C ALA A 350 2.34 10.22 -9.90
N HIS A 351 1.37 9.46 -9.39
CA HIS A 351 0.00 9.94 -9.18
C HIS A 351 0.01 11.21 -8.33
N PHE A 352 0.49 11.12 -7.08
CA PHE A 352 0.44 12.23 -6.14
C PHE A 352 1.41 13.36 -6.49
N ALA A 353 2.54 13.09 -7.14
CA ALA A 353 3.43 14.14 -7.65
C ALA A 353 2.78 15.02 -8.73
N ASN A 354 1.73 14.54 -9.40
CA ASN A 354 1.06 15.25 -10.49
C ASN A 354 -0.26 15.92 -10.09
N VAL A 355 -0.74 15.75 -8.86
CA VAL A 355 -1.96 16.40 -8.38
C VAL A 355 -1.72 17.92 -8.28
N ASP A 356 -2.33 18.64 -9.20
CA ASP A 356 -2.18 20.09 -9.37
C ASP A 356 -3.42 20.82 -8.85
N GLN A 357 -3.50 20.95 -7.53
CA GLN A 357 -4.63 21.55 -6.82
C GLN A 357 -4.17 22.60 -5.82
N HIS A 358 -5.05 23.53 -5.47
CA HIS A 358 -4.74 24.67 -4.58
C HIS A 358 -4.64 24.33 -3.08
N SER A 359 -4.35 23.07 -2.74
CA SER A 359 -4.19 22.63 -1.35
C SER A 359 -3.47 21.27 -1.28
N PRO A 360 -2.60 21.04 -0.28
CA PRO A 360 -1.98 19.74 -0.04
C PRO A 360 -2.99 18.65 0.37
N PHE A 361 -4.20 19.02 0.80
CA PHE A 361 -5.27 18.09 1.16
C PHE A 361 -5.78 17.23 -0.01
N PHE A 362 -5.51 17.64 -1.25
CA PHE A 362 -5.81 16.83 -2.44
C PHE A 362 -4.74 15.77 -2.75
N SER A 363 -3.55 15.89 -2.17
CA SER A 363 -2.34 15.17 -2.62
C SER A 363 -1.74 14.31 -1.51
N GLN A 364 -2.60 13.65 -0.74
CA GLN A 364 -2.24 12.85 0.43
C GLN A 364 -3.01 11.51 0.42
N GLU A 365 -2.45 10.49 1.06
CA GLU A 365 -2.88 9.09 0.93
C GLU A 365 -4.01 8.65 1.87
N ARG A 366 -4.37 9.48 2.86
CA ARG A 366 -5.31 9.13 3.92
C ARG A 366 -6.72 9.64 3.60
N ALA A 367 -7.71 9.23 4.40
CA ALA A 367 -9.08 9.70 4.22
C ALA A 367 -9.11 11.25 4.10
N PRO A 368 -9.80 11.82 3.11
CA PRO A 368 -10.84 11.21 2.29
C PRO A 368 -10.38 10.61 0.96
N THR A 369 -9.08 10.47 0.73
CA THR A 369 -8.57 9.82 -0.48
C THR A 369 -9.03 8.37 -0.51
N SER A 370 -9.71 8.00 -1.60
CA SER A 370 -10.11 6.62 -1.87
C SER A 370 -8.86 5.79 -2.12
N VAL A 371 -8.74 4.70 -1.39
CA VAL A 371 -7.54 3.89 -1.50
C VAL A 371 -7.63 2.99 -2.73
N ALA A 372 -8.84 2.49 -3.06
CA ALA A 372 -9.08 1.82 -4.33
C ALA A 372 -8.72 2.72 -5.54
N TYR A 373 -9.04 4.03 -5.45
CA TYR A 373 -8.65 4.97 -6.49
C TYR A 373 -7.13 5.18 -6.58
N ALA A 374 -6.44 5.24 -5.45
CA ALA A 374 -4.98 5.34 -5.42
C ALA A 374 -4.32 4.10 -6.05
N GLU A 375 -4.83 2.90 -5.76
CA GLU A 375 -4.29 1.64 -6.28
C GLU A 375 -4.53 1.43 -7.79
N ASN A 376 -5.53 2.07 -8.39
CA ASN A 376 -5.81 1.91 -9.83
C ASN A 376 -4.58 2.23 -10.71
N GLN A 377 -3.85 3.30 -10.39
CA GLN A 377 -2.70 3.71 -11.20
C GLN A 377 -1.48 2.84 -10.94
N SER A 378 -1.18 2.50 -9.68
CA SER A 378 -0.04 1.65 -9.31
C SER A 378 -0.20 0.25 -9.88
N MET A 379 -1.36 -0.38 -9.69
CA MET A 379 -1.66 -1.73 -10.21
C MET A 379 -1.75 -1.77 -11.75
N PHE A 380 -2.17 -0.69 -12.40
CA PHE A 380 -2.07 -0.62 -13.85
C PHE A 380 -0.60 -0.65 -14.30
N LEU A 381 0.28 0.10 -13.63
CA LEU A 381 1.68 0.24 -14.02
C LEU A 381 2.52 -0.99 -13.71
N ASP A 382 2.26 -1.68 -12.60
CA ASP A 382 2.96 -2.94 -12.29
C ASP A 382 2.56 -4.10 -13.22
N SER A 383 1.31 -4.13 -13.69
CA SER A 383 0.81 -5.14 -14.62
C SER A 383 1.59 -5.17 -15.94
N LEU A 384 2.23 -4.06 -16.32
CA LEU A 384 3.07 -3.97 -17.51
C LEU A 384 4.22 -4.97 -17.49
N ALA A 385 4.75 -5.32 -16.31
CA ALA A 385 5.80 -6.31 -16.17
C ALA A 385 5.35 -7.74 -16.55
N GLY A 386 4.03 -7.97 -16.72
CA GLY A 386 3.45 -9.20 -17.26
C GLY A 386 3.04 -9.12 -18.73
N ASP A 387 2.98 -7.92 -19.32
CA ASP A 387 2.53 -7.72 -20.71
C ASP A 387 3.59 -8.18 -21.73
N GLY A 388 3.17 -8.97 -22.71
CA GLY A 388 4.09 -9.54 -23.70
C GLY A 388 4.80 -8.48 -24.56
N ALA A 389 4.14 -7.38 -24.91
CA ALA A 389 4.75 -6.32 -25.70
C ALA A 389 5.73 -5.48 -24.87
N TRP A 390 5.41 -5.24 -23.59
CA TRP A 390 6.33 -4.62 -22.64
C TRP A 390 7.55 -5.51 -22.41
N LEU A 391 7.37 -6.82 -22.17
CA LEU A 391 8.44 -7.78 -21.97
C LEU A 391 9.41 -7.81 -23.15
N GLY A 392 8.89 -7.89 -24.38
CA GLY A 392 9.73 -7.89 -25.59
C GLY A 392 10.50 -6.58 -25.83
N ARG A 393 10.19 -5.49 -25.12
CA ARG A 393 10.85 -4.19 -25.26
C ARG A 393 11.74 -3.82 -24.07
N TYR A 394 11.32 -4.12 -22.85
CA TYR A 394 11.93 -3.60 -21.63
C TYR A 394 12.63 -4.67 -20.79
N ALA A 395 12.24 -5.95 -20.89
CA ALA A 395 12.94 -7.04 -20.22
C ALA A 395 14.17 -7.44 -21.04
N VAL A 396 15.33 -6.95 -20.61
CA VAL A 396 16.62 -7.12 -21.29
C VAL A 396 17.61 -7.82 -20.36
N SER A 397 18.43 -8.71 -20.93
CA SER A 397 19.52 -9.33 -20.19
C SER A 397 20.63 -8.35 -19.88
N ARG A 398 21.57 -8.74 -19.02
CA ARG A 398 22.81 -7.98 -18.75
C ARG A 398 23.65 -7.71 -20.01
N GLN A 399 23.46 -8.52 -21.05
CA GLN A 399 24.12 -8.38 -22.35
C GLN A 399 23.33 -7.48 -23.32
N GLY A 400 22.17 -6.95 -22.90
CA GLY A 400 21.27 -6.13 -23.72
C GLY A 400 20.39 -6.95 -24.67
N GLU A 401 20.27 -8.26 -24.47
CA GLU A 401 19.43 -9.13 -25.30
C GLU A 401 17.97 -9.05 -24.85
N VAL A 402 17.05 -8.90 -25.80
CA VAL A 402 15.61 -8.90 -25.53
C VAL A 402 15.10 -10.30 -25.23
N MET A 403 14.09 -10.41 -24.38
CA MET A 403 13.42 -11.68 -24.10
C MET A 403 12.88 -12.31 -25.38
N LEU A 404 13.22 -13.58 -25.61
CA LEU A 404 12.73 -14.34 -26.76
C LEU A 404 11.19 -14.50 -26.67
N TRP A 405 10.50 -14.32 -27.80
CA TRP A 405 9.05 -14.51 -27.87
C TRP A 405 8.59 -15.91 -27.45
N SER A 406 9.41 -16.94 -27.64
CA SER A 406 9.13 -18.29 -27.15
C SER A 406 9.12 -18.37 -25.62
N VAL A 407 9.97 -17.59 -24.93
CA VAL A 407 9.99 -17.48 -23.47
C VAL A 407 8.76 -16.72 -22.98
N VAL A 408 8.40 -15.62 -23.66
CA VAL A 408 7.18 -14.85 -23.36
C VAL A 408 5.93 -15.71 -23.53
N GLN A 409 5.83 -16.46 -24.63
CA GLN A 409 4.71 -17.37 -24.88
C GLN A 409 4.61 -18.45 -23.79
N GLN A 410 5.73 -19.11 -23.47
CA GLN A 410 5.77 -20.12 -22.42
C GLN A 410 5.33 -19.54 -21.07
N MET A 411 5.78 -18.32 -20.75
CA MET A 411 5.35 -17.63 -19.53
C MET A 411 3.84 -17.46 -19.47
N VAL A 412 3.22 -16.92 -20.52
CA VAL A 412 1.76 -16.71 -20.56
C VAL A 412 1.00 -18.04 -20.45
N GLU A 413 1.45 -19.09 -21.15
CA GLU A 413 0.81 -20.41 -21.12
C GLU A 413 0.88 -21.07 -19.73
N ASP A 414 1.95 -20.81 -18.99
CA ASP A 414 2.20 -21.40 -17.67
C ASP A 414 1.58 -20.59 -16.53
N THR A 415 1.42 -19.27 -16.65
CA THR A 415 0.95 -18.41 -15.54
C THR A 415 -0.51 -17.99 -15.68
N HIS A 416 -0.94 -17.57 -16.86
CA HIS A 416 -2.26 -16.97 -17.08
C HIS A 416 -3.44 -17.86 -16.64
N PRO A 417 -3.41 -19.20 -16.87
CA PRO A 417 -4.47 -20.10 -16.38
C PRO A 417 -4.66 -20.10 -14.86
N TYR A 418 -3.67 -19.62 -14.11
CA TYR A 418 -3.64 -19.64 -12.65
C TYR A 418 -3.72 -18.23 -12.02
N GLU A 419 -3.79 -17.16 -12.82
CA GLU A 419 -3.86 -15.77 -12.32
C GLU A 419 -5.07 -15.52 -11.41
N VAL A 420 -6.17 -16.25 -11.63
CA VAL A 420 -7.35 -16.23 -10.77
C VAL A 420 -7.04 -16.56 -9.30
N PHE A 421 -5.95 -17.26 -9.01
CA PHE A 421 -5.53 -17.55 -7.63
C PHE A 421 -5.15 -16.30 -6.85
N GLN A 422 -4.64 -15.25 -7.51
CA GLN A 422 -4.34 -13.97 -6.87
C GLN A 422 -5.61 -13.13 -6.66
N GLN A 423 -6.49 -13.07 -7.67
CA GLN A 423 -7.75 -12.33 -7.62
C GLN A 423 -8.64 -12.74 -6.43
N MET A 424 -8.75 -14.04 -6.15
CA MET A 424 -9.55 -14.54 -5.02
C MET A 424 -8.92 -14.28 -3.64
N VAL A 425 -7.60 -14.07 -3.57
CA VAL A 425 -6.92 -13.69 -2.33
C VAL A 425 -7.20 -12.23 -1.99
N GLU A 426 -7.25 -11.37 -3.00
CA GLU A 426 -7.60 -9.95 -2.88
C GLU A 426 -9.07 -9.78 -2.41
N ASP A 427 -9.99 -10.59 -2.96
CA ASP A 427 -11.40 -10.62 -2.53
C ASP A 427 -11.61 -10.98 -1.05
N THR A 428 -10.67 -11.74 -0.46
CA THR A 428 -10.73 -12.16 0.95
C THR A 428 -9.92 -11.26 1.89
N HIS A 429 -9.10 -10.34 1.36
CA HIS A 429 -8.22 -9.44 2.11
C HIS A 429 -8.42 -7.95 1.78
N PRO A 430 -9.65 -7.39 1.83
CA PRO A 430 -9.86 -5.94 1.65
C PRO A 430 -9.21 -5.07 2.76
N TYR A 431 -8.51 -5.69 3.72
CA TYR A 431 -7.96 -5.07 4.92
C TYR A 431 -6.52 -4.56 4.80
N GLN A 432 -5.76 -4.93 3.76
CA GLN A 432 -4.36 -4.44 3.64
C GLN A 432 -4.28 -2.95 3.32
N VAL A 433 -5.37 -2.40 2.82
CA VAL A 433 -5.50 -1.07 2.26
C VAL A 433 -5.78 0.01 3.35
N PHE A 434 -6.09 -0.40 4.58
CA PHE A 434 -6.50 0.49 5.67
C PHE A 434 -5.53 0.54 6.86
N GLN A 435 -4.21 0.55 6.61
CA GLN A 435 -3.20 0.77 7.67
C GLN A 435 -2.95 2.24 7.99
#